data_AF-A0AAJ1Q9U8-F1
#
_entry.id   AF-A0AAJ1Q9U8-F1
#
_cell.length_a   1.000
_cell.length_b   1.000
_cell.length_c   1.000
_cell.angle_alpha   90.00
_cell.angle_beta   90.00
_cell.angle_gamma   90.00
#
_symmetry.space_group_name_H-M   'P 1'
#
loop_
_entity.id
_entity.type
_entity.pdbx_description
1 polymer ?
#
loop_
_entity_poly.entity_id
_entity_poly.type
_entity_poly.pdbx_seq_one_letter_code
_entity_poly.pdbx_strand_id
1 'polypeptide(L)'
;MFNRCCSLRSSIDYKLIHNPKPIILSNNMDKIIKRLLWYVPNIDSYQSEKNELISEKLYDDFSFTYIINKMNMVIDRDVKWIEPKIMFDDKDWEYYENNICKNCQKILITRQKNLSKTNDLLRCLRNSIAHGQFTIVDDYIICFNSCNNGVKKAVIKIKPLLLLNALDSLTAPKSKELLLAYAFEKVGYSVIKEPVSPASNFRFDLFLEKNDKQYAVEIKDYRGQSYLHLNHLERFLFNSKGAFPEVERVLIIDTSRVTKEIRAREKEITNFRIIDINQVKELLKEDPIDILAI
;
A
#
# COMPACT_ATOMS: atom_id res chain seq x y z
N MET A 1 -14.46 -2.51 -14.82
CA MET A 1 -14.70 -3.95 -15.07
C MET A 1 -13.42 -4.56 -15.65
N PHE A 2 -13.01 -5.72 -15.12
CA PHE A 2 -11.74 -6.35 -15.45
C PHE A 2 -11.65 -6.76 -16.92
N ASN A 3 -10.49 -6.52 -17.54
CA ASN A 3 -10.19 -6.93 -18.91
C ASN A 3 -8.98 -7.85 -18.94
N ARG A 4 -9.04 -8.97 -19.69
CA ARG A 4 -7.90 -9.89 -19.87
C ARG A 4 -6.71 -9.26 -20.61
N CYS A 5 -6.94 -8.17 -21.36
CA CYS A 5 -5.91 -7.47 -22.12
C CYS A 5 -6.23 -5.97 -22.26
N CYS A 6 -5.23 -5.19 -22.66
CA CYS A 6 -5.44 -3.84 -23.17
C CYS A 6 -5.88 -3.85 -24.64
N SER A 7 -6.35 -2.71 -25.15
CA SER A 7 -6.75 -2.53 -26.55
C SER A 7 -5.59 -2.61 -27.55
N LEU A 8 -4.37 -2.30 -27.11
CA LEU A 8 -3.16 -2.30 -27.92
C LEU A 8 -2.40 -3.64 -27.78
N ARG A 9 -3.03 -4.75 -28.14
CA ARG A 9 -2.44 -6.09 -27.92
C ARG A 9 -1.18 -6.30 -28.79
N SER A 10 -0.03 -6.38 -28.14
CA SER A 10 1.21 -6.94 -28.72
C SER A 10 1.52 -8.29 -28.10
N SER A 11 1.25 -9.41 -28.79
CA SER A 11 1.41 -10.76 -28.23
C SER A 11 2.85 -11.27 -28.30
N ILE A 12 3.22 -12.07 -27.31
CA ILE A 12 4.41 -12.91 -27.31
C ILE A 12 4.07 -14.27 -26.73
N ASP A 13 4.54 -15.31 -27.42
CA ASP A 13 4.41 -16.68 -26.97
C ASP A 13 5.54 -17.04 -26.02
N TYR A 14 5.25 -17.92 -25.08
CA TYR A 14 6.23 -18.39 -24.10
C TYR A 14 5.92 -19.81 -23.66
N LYS A 15 6.84 -20.40 -22.88
CA LYS A 15 6.62 -21.70 -22.24
C LYS A 15 6.76 -21.55 -20.74
N LEU A 16 5.83 -22.17 -20.01
CA LEU A 16 5.90 -22.24 -18.55
C LEU A 16 7.02 -23.19 -18.09
N ILE A 17 7.22 -24.30 -18.80
CA ILE A 17 8.31 -25.23 -18.53
C ILE A 17 9.62 -24.62 -19.04
N HIS A 18 10.54 -24.33 -18.11
CA HIS A 18 11.86 -23.79 -18.42
C HIS A 18 12.68 -24.78 -19.24
N ASN A 19 13.30 -24.28 -20.31
CA ASN A 19 14.32 -24.97 -21.08
C ASN A 19 15.33 -23.93 -21.59
N PRO A 20 16.59 -23.95 -21.13
CA PRO A 20 17.22 -24.95 -20.26
C PRO A 20 16.74 -24.90 -18.80
N LYS A 21 17.12 -25.93 -18.02
CA LYS A 21 16.96 -25.98 -16.56
C LYS A 21 18.35 -25.95 -15.90
N PRO A 22 18.64 -25.01 -14.98
CA PRO A 22 17.77 -23.94 -14.50
C PRO A 22 17.50 -22.87 -15.57
N ILE A 23 16.41 -22.09 -15.41
CA ILE A 23 16.14 -20.92 -16.25
C ILE A 23 17.32 -19.95 -16.21
N ILE A 24 17.69 -19.41 -17.36
CA ILE A 24 18.72 -18.38 -17.47
C ILE A 24 18.08 -17.03 -17.18
N LEU A 25 18.53 -16.37 -16.13
CA LEU A 25 18.03 -15.06 -15.69
C LEU A 25 19.11 -14.00 -15.88
N SER A 26 18.68 -12.77 -16.17
CA SER A 26 19.57 -11.62 -16.03
C SER A 26 19.91 -11.42 -14.54
N ASN A 27 21.07 -10.82 -14.26
CA ASN A 27 21.47 -10.50 -12.88
C ASN A 27 20.41 -9.68 -12.13
N ASN A 28 19.71 -8.78 -12.84
CA ASN A 28 18.64 -7.99 -12.24
C ASN A 28 17.41 -8.84 -11.90
N MET A 29 16.98 -9.71 -12.83
CA MET A 29 15.82 -10.57 -12.59
C MET A 29 16.09 -11.62 -11.51
N ASP A 30 17.31 -12.16 -11.43
CA ASP A 30 17.73 -13.07 -10.36
C ASP A 30 17.59 -12.42 -8.97
N LYS A 31 18.09 -11.18 -8.80
CA LYS A 31 17.93 -10.41 -7.56
C LYS A 31 16.46 -10.17 -7.22
N ILE A 32 15.66 -9.80 -8.21
CA ILE A 32 14.21 -9.57 -8.05
C ILE A 32 13.50 -10.83 -7.56
N ILE A 33 13.77 -11.98 -8.19
CA ILE A 33 13.13 -13.26 -7.83
C ILE A 33 13.52 -13.66 -6.41
N LYS A 34 14.81 -13.57 -6.05
CA LYS A 34 15.28 -13.84 -4.68
C LYS A 34 14.57 -12.93 -3.66
N ARG A 35 14.33 -11.67 -4.01
CA ARG A 35 13.60 -10.72 -3.17
C ARG A 35 12.15 -11.10 -2.96
N LEU A 36 11.43 -11.40 -4.04
CA LEU A 36 10.04 -11.87 -3.99
C LEU A 36 9.89 -13.20 -3.25
N LEU A 37 10.93 -14.05 -3.26
CA LEU A 37 10.91 -15.34 -2.60
C LEU A 37 11.15 -15.27 -1.09
N TRP A 38 12.04 -14.38 -0.63
CA TRP A 38 12.57 -14.42 0.74
C TRP A 38 12.40 -13.16 1.58
N TYR A 39 12.38 -11.98 0.95
CA TYR A 39 12.62 -10.70 1.65
C TYR A 39 11.46 -9.70 1.56
N VAL A 40 10.47 -9.92 0.69
CA VAL A 40 9.28 -9.06 0.69
C VAL A 40 8.54 -9.17 2.03
N PRO A 41 7.89 -8.10 2.50
CA PRO A 41 7.28 -8.09 3.83
C PRO A 41 6.09 -9.05 3.94
N ASN A 42 5.83 -9.48 5.18
CA ASN A 42 4.67 -10.25 5.61
C ASN A 42 4.47 -11.64 4.95
N ILE A 43 5.42 -12.14 4.16
CA ILE A 43 5.34 -13.52 3.65
C ILE A 43 5.80 -14.54 4.69
N ASP A 44 5.51 -15.81 4.42
CA ASP A 44 6.01 -16.93 5.22
C ASP A 44 7.46 -17.26 4.86
N SER A 45 8.38 -16.42 5.32
CA SER A 45 9.83 -16.56 5.20
C SER A 45 10.48 -16.11 6.50
N TYR A 46 11.48 -16.84 6.97
CA TYR A 46 12.27 -16.45 8.14
C TYR A 46 12.94 -15.08 7.99
N GLN A 47 13.24 -14.68 6.75
CA GLN A 47 13.91 -13.42 6.43
C GLN A 47 12.94 -12.29 6.06
N SER A 48 11.63 -12.54 6.10
CA SER A 48 10.61 -11.53 5.85
C SER A 48 10.36 -10.70 7.11
N GLU A 49 10.49 -9.39 6.98
CA GLU A 49 10.05 -8.46 8.02
C GLU A 49 8.52 -8.30 8.02
N LYS A 50 7.97 -7.84 9.15
CA LYS A 50 6.55 -7.48 9.25
C LYS A 50 6.36 -6.00 8.97
N ASN A 51 5.28 -5.65 8.27
CA ASN A 51 4.95 -4.25 7.97
C ASN A 51 3.44 -4.02 8.08
N GLU A 52 3.06 -3.10 8.97
CA GLU A 52 1.65 -2.83 9.31
C GLU A 52 0.87 -2.16 8.17
N LEU A 53 1.52 -1.30 7.37
CA LEU A 53 0.87 -0.64 6.23
C LEU A 53 0.46 -1.66 5.16
N ILE A 54 1.05 -2.86 5.19
CA ILE A 54 0.75 -3.95 4.27
C ILE A 54 -0.20 -4.97 4.91
N SER A 55 -0.07 -5.28 6.21
CA SER A 55 -0.86 -6.35 6.85
C SER A 55 -2.16 -5.89 7.49
N GLU A 56 -2.23 -4.66 8.00
CA GLU A 56 -3.37 -4.21 8.79
C GLU A 56 -4.57 -3.83 7.92
N LYS A 57 -5.76 -4.19 8.41
CA LYS A 57 -7.02 -3.91 7.70
C LYS A 57 -7.30 -2.42 7.53
N LEU A 58 -6.80 -1.58 8.43
CA LEU A 58 -6.90 -0.12 8.34
C LEU A 58 -6.34 0.39 7.00
N TYR A 59 -5.25 -0.21 6.54
CA TYR A 59 -4.48 0.23 5.39
C TYR A 59 -4.74 -0.60 4.12
N ASP A 60 -5.46 -1.72 4.22
CA ASP A 60 -5.55 -2.73 3.16
C ASP A 60 -5.89 -2.15 1.78
N ASP A 61 -7.07 -1.55 1.66
CA ASP A 61 -7.56 -1.03 0.38
C ASP A 61 -6.69 0.13 -0.13
N PHE A 62 -6.28 1.02 0.76
CA PHE A 62 -5.54 2.22 0.41
C PHE A 62 -4.09 1.91 -0.01
N SER A 63 -3.37 1.10 0.76
CA SER A 63 -2.02 0.64 0.44
C SER A 63 -2.01 -0.21 -0.83
N PHE A 64 -3.01 -1.08 -1.02
CA PHE A 64 -3.12 -1.83 -2.27
C PHE A 64 -3.32 -0.89 -3.47
N THR A 65 -4.21 0.10 -3.33
CA THR A 65 -4.42 1.12 -4.36
C THR A 65 -3.15 1.92 -4.67
N TYR A 66 -2.40 2.32 -3.64
CA TYR A 66 -1.10 2.97 -3.79
C TYR A 66 -0.14 2.09 -4.61
N ILE A 67 0.01 0.81 -4.25
CA ILE A 67 0.90 -0.14 -4.95
C ILE A 67 0.49 -0.29 -6.42
N ILE A 68 -0.79 -0.57 -6.70
CA ILE A 68 -1.30 -0.78 -8.05
C ILE A 68 -1.08 0.48 -8.92
N ASN A 69 -1.30 1.67 -8.37
CA ASN A 69 -1.04 2.92 -9.09
C ASN A 69 0.46 3.12 -9.36
N LYS A 70 1.34 2.83 -8.41
CA LYS A 70 2.81 2.86 -8.63
C LYS A 70 3.29 1.83 -9.66
N MET A 71 2.52 0.76 -9.85
CA MET A 71 2.74 -0.22 -10.91
C MET A 71 2.16 0.22 -12.26
N ASN A 72 1.58 1.42 -12.39
CA ASN A 72 0.88 1.90 -13.59
C ASN A 72 -0.30 0.99 -14.00
N MET A 73 -0.99 0.43 -13.02
CA MET A 73 -2.17 -0.39 -13.20
C MET A 73 -3.41 0.34 -12.65
N VAL A 74 -4.59 -0.07 -13.10
CA VAL A 74 -5.88 0.42 -12.61
C VAL A 74 -6.63 -0.78 -12.04
N ILE A 75 -7.04 -0.73 -10.76
CA ILE A 75 -7.66 -1.85 -10.05
C ILE A 75 -8.80 -2.46 -10.88
N ASP A 76 -9.79 -1.67 -11.24
CA ASP A 76 -10.99 -2.14 -11.95
C ASP A 76 -10.74 -2.74 -13.32
N ARG A 77 -9.60 -2.42 -13.96
CA ARG A 77 -9.24 -2.86 -15.31
C ARG A 77 -8.29 -4.04 -15.30
N ASP A 78 -7.37 -4.05 -14.33
CA ASP A 78 -6.16 -4.89 -14.34
C ASP A 78 -6.11 -5.89 -13.19
N VAL A 79 -6.96 -5.74 -12.18
CA VAL A 79 -7.06 -6.65 -11.03
C VAL A 79 -8.44 -7.31 -11.00
N LYS A 80 -8.45 -8.65 -10.94
CA LYS A 80 -9.67 -9.43 -10.70
C LYS A 80 -9.55 -10.14 -9.35
N TRP A 81 -10.38 -9.74 -8.41
CA TRP A 81 -10.56 -10.44 -7.15
C TRP A 81 -11.58 -11.57 -7.32
N ILE A 82 -11.22 -12.77 -6.88
CA ILE A 82 -12.11 -13.93 -6.86
C ILE A 82 -12.42 -14.23 -5.40
N GLU A 83 -13.70 -14.31 -5.06
CA GLU A 83 -14.11 -14.57 -3.68
C GLU A 83 -13.66 -15.97 -3.21
N PRO A 84 -13.36 -16.17 -1.90
CA PRO A 84 -12.77 -17.40 -1.39
C PRO A 84 -13.56 -18.69 -1.68
N LYS A 85 -14.87 -18.58 -1.92
CA LYS A 85 -15.79 -19.70 -2.18
C LYS A 85 -16.11 -19.89 -3.67
N ILE A 86 -15.60 -19.03 -4.54
CA ILE A 86 -15.83 -19.09 -5.98
C ILE A 86 -14.65 -19.81 -6.63
N MET A 87 -14.93 -20.72 -7.56
CA MET A 87 -13.89 -21.39 -8.33
C MET A 87 -13.23 -20.42 -9.32
N PHE A 88 -11.93 -20.58 -9.51
CA PHE A 88 -11.19 -19.82 -10.50
C PHE A 88 -11.67 -20.20 -11.91
N ASP A 89 -11.94 -19.22 -12.77
CA ASP A 89 -12.42 -19.47 -14.13
C ASP A 89 -11.28 -20.05 -15.00
N ASP A 90 -11.50 -21.24 -15.56
CA ASP A 90 -10.51 -21.90 -16.42
C ASP A 90 -10.18 -21.07 -17.67
N LYS A 91 -11.14 -20.31 -18.22
CA LYS A 91 -10.90 -19.42 -19.36
C LYS A 91 -9.95 -18.28 -19.01
N ASP A 92 -10.00 -17.79 -17.77
CA ASP A 92 -9.05 -16.80 -17.30
C ASP A 92 -7.64 -17.37 -17.16
N TRP A 93 -7.54 -18.64 -16.75
CA TRP A 93 -6.27 -19.34 -16.62
C TRP A 93 -5.64 -19.62 -17.98
N GLU A 94 -6.37 -20.30 -18.86
CA GLU A 94 -5.97 -20.70 -20.21
C GLU A 94 -5.57 -19.50 -21.07
N TYR A 95 -6.22 -18.34 -20.89
CA TYR A 95 -5.92 -17.12 -21.63
C TYR A 95 -4.44 -16.71 -21.52
N TYR A 96 -3.79 -16.99 -20.39
CA TYR A 96 -2.40 -16.60 -20.18
C TYR A 96 -1.40 -17.71 -20.44
N GLU A 97 -1.76 -19.00 -20.49
CA GLU A 97 -0.79 -20.13 -20.42
C GLU A 97 0.30 -20.15 -21.51
N ASN A 98 -0.03 -19.67 -22.71
CA ASN A 98 0.85 -19.81 -23.88
C ASN A 98 1.31 -18.46 -24.44
N ASN A 99 0.52 -17.41 -24.27
CA ASN A 99 0.87 -16.09 -24.76
C ASN A 99 0.43 -14.98 -23.82
N ILE A 100 1.18 -13.87 -23.86
CA ILE A 100 0.83 -12.67 -23.12
C ILE A 100 0.89 -11.45 -24.04
N CYS A 101 0.20 -10.39 -23.64
CA CYS A 101 0.42 -9.07 -24.22
C CYS A 101 1.61 -8.35 -23.55
N LYS A 102 2.55 -7.75 -24.29
CA LYS A 102 3.66 -6.97 -23.70
C LYS A 102 3.27 -5.56 -23.21
N ASN A 103 2.05 -5.12 -23.48
CA ASN A 103 1.63 -3.73 -23.25
C ASN A 103 0.77 -3.53 -21.99
N CYS A 104 0.54 -4.57 -21.19
CA CYS A 104 -0.28 -4.45 -19.98
C CYS A 104 0.17 -5.40 -18.88
N GLN A 105 -0.23 -5.14 -17.64
CA GLN A 105 -0.06 -6.04 -16.49
C GLN A 105 -1.44 -6.52 -16.03
N LYS A 106 -1.53 -7.72 -15.46
CA LYS A 106 -2.80 -8.33 -15.02
C LYS A 106 -2.59 -9.17 -13.76
N ILE A 107 -3.49 -9.02 -12.79
CA ILE A 107 -3.51 -9.80 -11.55
C ILE A 107 -4.91 -10.41 -11.42
N LEU A 108 -5.00 -11.72 -11.35
CA LEU A 108 -6.23 -12.44 -11.04
C LEU A 108 -5.93 -13.32 -9.85
N ILE A 109 -6.68 -13.17 -8.76
CA ILE A 109 -6.31 -13.83 -7.51
C ILE A 109 -7.52 -14.10 -6.61
N THR A 110 -7.54 -15.29 -6.02
CA THR A 110 -8.52 -15.69 -5.02
C THR A 110 -8.17 -15.05 -3.67
N ARG A 111 -9.11 -14.29 -3.11
CA ARG A 111 -8.98 -13.66 -1.79
C ARG A 111 -8.87 -14.69 -0.68
N GLN A 112 -8.14 -14.35 0.37
CA GLN A 112 -8.25 -15.02 1.67
C GLN A 112 -8.84 -14.08 2.71
N LYS A 113 -9.79 -14.62 3.49
CA LYS A 113 -10.57 -13.83 4.46
C LYS A 113 -9.72 -13.08 5.50
N ASN A 114 -8.55 -13.61 5.83
CA ASN A 114 -7.71 -13.12 6.91
C ASN A 114 -6.45 -12.39 6.43
N LEU A 115 -6.27 -12.23 5.11
CA LEU A 115 -5.12 -11.56 4.53
C LEU A 115 -5.53 -10.25 3.87
N SER A 116 -4.66 -9.25 3.95
CA SER A 116 -4.76 -8.06 3.12
C SER A 116 -4.62 -8.43 1.64
N LYS A 117 -5.12 -7.56 0.75
CA LYS A 117 -4.98 -7.65 -0.71
C LYS A 117 -3.53 -7.77 -1.13
N THR A 118 -2.65 -6.97 -0.53
CA THR A 118 -1.21 -7.05 -0.77
C THR A 118 -0.61 -8.37 -0.30
N ASN A 119 -0.99 -8.87 0.88
CA ASN A 119 -0.50 -10.16 1.36
C ASN A 119 -0.96 -11.33 0.49
N ASP A 120 -2.19 -11.29 -0.03
CA ASP A 120 -2.64 -12.28 -1.02
C ASP A 120 -1.73 -12.28 -2.25
N LEU A 121 -1.46 -11.10 -2.83
CA LEU A 121 -0.58 -10.95 -4.00
C LEU A 121 0.83 -11.49 -3.73
N LEU A 122 1.47 -11.05 -2.64
CA LEU A 122 2.85 -11.44 -2.30
C LEU A 122 2.96 -12.94 -2.02
N ARG A 123 2.01 -13.52 -1.29
CA ARG A 123 1.96 -14.96 -1.02
C ARG A 123 1.82 -15.78 -2.29
N CYS A 124 0.91 -15.41 -3.19
CA CYS A 124 0.73 -16.13 -4.46
C CYS A 124 1.95 -15.99 -5.38
N LEU A 125 2.59 -14.81 -5.43
CA LEU A 125 3.87 -14.62 -6.14
C LEU A 125 4.95 -15.55 -5.57
N ARG A 126 5.21 -15.48 -4.25
CA ARG A 126 6.21 -16.30 -3.58
C ARG A 126 5.98 -17.78 -3.83
N ASN A 127 4.74 -18.25 -3.68
CA ASN A 127 4.42 -19.66 -3.85
C ASN A 127 4.63 -20.12 -5.30
N SER A 128 4.23 -19.29 -6.28
CA SER A 128 4.48 -19.62 -7.69
C SER A 128 5.98 -19.74 -7.99
N ILE A 129 6.79 -18.85 -7.43
CA ILE A 129 8.25 -18.89 -7.57
C ILE A 129 8.83 -20.13 -6.88
N ALA A 130 8.45 -20.39 -5.62
CA ALA A 130 8.95 -21.51 -4.82
C ALA A 130 8.63 -22.88 -5.44
N HIS A 131 7.46 -23.00 -6.08
CA HIS A 131 7.03 -24.22 -6.76
C HIS A 131 7.48 -24.31 -8.23
N GLY A 132 8.22 -23.32 -8.73
CA GLY A 132 8.65 -23.27 -10.14
C GLY A 132 7.51 -23.07 -11.14
N GLN A 133 6.33 -22.63 -10.69
CA GLN A 133 5.15 -22.35 -11.53
C GLN A 133 5.16 -20.91 -12.03
N PHE A 134 6.28 -20.48 -12.61
CA PHE A 134 6.43 -19.16 -13.17
C PHE A 134 7.32 -19.19 -14.41
N THR A 135 7.34 -18.13 -15.19
CA THR A 135 8.33 -17.91 -16.26
C THR A 135 8.61 -16.41 -16.40
N ILE A 136 9.61 -16.07 -17.20
CA ILE A 136 10.03 -14.70 -17.47
C ILE A 136 9.95 -14.43 -18.96
N VAL A 137 9.34 -13.30 -19.32
CA VAL A 137 9.28 -12.80 -20.69
C VAL A 137 9.62 -11.33 -20.67
N ASP A 138 10.76 -10.96 -21.27
CA ASP A 138 11.36 -9.63 -21.14
C ASP A 138 11.49 -9.21 -19.66
N ASP A 139 10.82 -8.12 -19.25
CA ASP A 139 10.77 -7.60 -17.88
C ASP A 139 9.52 -8.07 -17.11
N TYR A 140 8.72 -8.98 -17.66
CA TYR A 140 7.55 -9.55 -16.99
C TYR A 140 7.90 -10.85 -16.26
N ILE A 141 7.31 -10.99 -15.07
CA ILE A 141 7.10 -12.29 -14.44
C ILE A 141 5.65 -12.73 -14.68
N ILE A 142 5.49 -13.99 -15.08
CA ILE A 142 4.19 -14.64 -15.24
C ILE A 142 4.15 -15.82 -14.29
N CYS A 143 3.24 -15.77 -13.32
CA CYS A 143 3.10 -16.74 -12.25
C CYS A 143 1.73 -17.39 -12.31
N PHE A 144 1.71 -18.70 -12.15
CA PHE A 144 0.51 -19.51 -12.01
C PHE A 144 0.54 -20.15 -10.63
N ASN A 145 -0.41 -19.79 -9.78
CA ASN A 145 -0.49 -20.36 -8.44
C ASN A 145 -1.60 -21.40 -8.38
N SER A 146 -1.24 -22.65 -8.12
CA SER A 146 -2.18 -23.74 -7.81
C SER A 146 -1.75 -24.46 -6.53
N CYS A 147 -2.72 -24.87 -5.70
CA CYS A 147 -2.44 -25.74 -4.56
C CYS A 147 -2.13 -27.18 -5.02
N ASN A 148 -1.55 -28.00 -4.14
CA ASN A 148 -1.17 -29.40 -4.44
C ASN A 148 -2.32 -30.29 -4.95
N ASN A 149 -3.57 -29.91 -4.69
CA ASN A 149 -4.77 -30.59 -5.17
C ASN A 149 -5.28 -30.05 -6.52
N GLY A 150 -4.49 -29.26 -7.24
CA GLY A 150 -4.84 -28.67 -8.53
C GLY A 150 -5.73 -27.43 -8.45
N VAL A 151 -6.13 -26.99 -7.26
CA VAL A 151 -7.00 -25.81 -7.11
C VAL A 151 -6.22 -24.54 -7.48
N LYS A 152 -6.64 -23.90 -8.57
CA LYS A 152 -6.12 -22.62 -9.07
C LYS A 152 -6.43 -21.48 -8.09
N LYS A 153 -5.43 -20.64 -7.83
CA LYS A 153 -5.50 -19.52 -6.87
C LYS A 153 -5.12 -18.18 -7.46
N ALA A 154 -4.20 -18.15 -8.42
CA ALA A 154 -3.81 -16.90 -9.04
C ALA A 154 -3.21 -17.10 -10.43
N VAL A 155 -3.42 -16.09 -11.28
CA VAL A 155 -2.59 -15.79 -12.46
C VAL A 155 -2.07 -14.37 -12.30
N ILE A 156 -0.76 -14.21 -12.23
CA ILE A 156 -0.11 -12.93 -11.95
C ILE A 156 0.89 -12.65 -13.03
N LYS A 157 0.65 -11.57 -13.79
CA LYS A 157 1.52 -11.12 -14.88
C LYS A 157 1.85 -9.66 -14.65
N ILE A 158 3.03 -9.39 -14.12
CA ILE A 158 3.44 -8.06 -13.69
C ILE A 158 4.89 -7.77 -14.10
N LYS A 159 5.26 -6.50 -14.07
CA LYS A 159 6.66 -6.04 -14.05
C LYS A 159 7.11 -6.01 -12.59
N PRO A 160 7.86 -7.02 -12.11
CA PRO A 160 8.10 -7.21 -10.69
C PRO A 160 8.93 -6.09 -10.06
N LEU A 161 9.77 -5.41 -10.84
CA LEU A 161 10.54 -4.26 -10.36
C LEU A 161 9.63 -3.12 -9.89
N LEU A 162 8.52 -2.85 -10.59
CA LEU A 162 7.58 -1.81 -10.18
C LEU A 162 6.90 -2.14 -8.86
N LEU A 163 6.54 -3.41 -8.66
CA LEU A 163 5.99 -3.89 -7.39
C LEU A 163 7.01 -3.71 -6.26
N LEU A 164 8.26 -4.14 -6.46
CA LEU A 164 9.30 -4.01 -5.44
C LEU A 164 9.56 -2.54 -5.09
N ASN A 165 9.63 -1.63 -6.06
CA ASN A 165 9.81 -0.20 -5.80
C ASN A 165 8.64 0.39 -4.98
N ALA A 166 7.41 -0.07 -5.24
CA ALA A 166 6.23 0.36 -4.49
C ALA A 166 6.27 -0.17 -3.04
N LEU A 167 6.66 -1.43 -2.84
CA LEU A 167 6.84 -2.01 -1.51
C LEU A 167 7.95 -1.30 -0.73
N ASP A 168 9.07 -0.99 -1.38
CA ASP A 168 10.20 -0.28 -0.77
C ASP A 168 9.78 1.07 -0.22
N SER A 169 8.91 1.76 -0.93
CA SER A 169 8.34 3.04 -0.47
C SER A 169 7.47 2.87 0.78
N LEU A 170 6.75 1.74 0.91
CA LEU A 170 5.91 1.44 2.08
C LEU A 170 6.68 0.85 3.27
N THR A 171 7.87 0.33 3.03
CA THR A 171 8.77 -0.20 4.08
C THR A 171 9.88 0.77 4.47
N ALA A 172 10.07 1.86 3.73
CA ALA A 172 11.06 2.88 4.04
C ALA A 172 10.74 3.61 5.35
N PRO A 173 11.76 4.24 5.97
CA PRO A 173 11.50 5.25 6.99
C PRO A 173 10.52 6.31 6.46
N LYS A 174 9.62 6.76 7.32
CA LYS A 174 8.56 7.73 6.99
C LYS A 174 7.47 7.24 6.02
N SER A 175 7.27 5.93 5.91
CA SER A 175 6.27 5.38 4.99
C SER A 175 4.83 5.71 5.36
N LYS A 176 4.53 5.93 6.65
CA LYS A 176 3.19 6.33 7.11
C LYS A 176 2.87 7.76 6.66
N GLU A 177 3.85 8.64 6.78
CA GLU A 177 3.85 10.01 6.30
C GLU A 177 3.64 10.03 4.78
N LEU A 178 4.38 9.20 4.05
CA LEU A 178 4.22 9.06 2.59
C LEU A 178 2.81 8.60 2.21
N LEU A 179 2.26 7.62 2.92
CA LEU A 179 0.92 7.09 2.63
C LEU A 179 -0.17 8.11 2.94
N LEU A 180 -0.07 8.81 4.06
CA LEU A 180 -1.01 9.87 4.44
C LEU A 180 -0.90 11.08 3.50
N ALA A 181 0.31 11.48 3.11
CA ALA A 181 0.53 12.51 2.10
C ALA A 181 -0.20 12.16 0.79
N TYR A 182 -0.02 10.93 0.31
CA TYR A 182 -0.74 10.44 -0.87
C TYR A 182 -2.27 10.42 -0.68
N ALA A 183 -2.77 10.15 0.53
CA ALA A 183 -4.20 10.24 0.84
C ALA A 183 -4.72 11.67 0.80
N PHE A 184 -3.98 12.63 1.36
CA PHE A 184 -4.33 14.04 1.31
C PHE A 184 -4.30 14.61 -0.11
N GLU A 185 -3.34 14.20 -0.94
CA GLU A 185 -3.30 14.55 -2.36
C GLU A 185 -4.57 14.11 -3.11
N LYS A 186 -5.11 12.94 -2.78
CA LYS A 186 -6.36 12.43 -3.37
C LYS A 186 -7.58 13.28 -3.04
N VAL A 187 -7.59 13.95 -1.89
CA VAL A 187 -8.66 14.88 -1.48
C VAL A 187 -8.28 16.34 -1.76
N GLY A 188 -7.26 16.59 -2.59
CA GLY A 188 -6.96 17.91 -3.16
C GLY A 188 -6.02 18.79 -2.35
N TYR A 189 -5.24 18.23 -1.42
CA TYR A 189 -4.16 18.96 -0.77
C TYR A 189 -2.86 18.85 -1.58
N SER A 190 -2.02 19.87 -1.47
CA SER A 190 -0.62 19.81 -1.91
C SER A 190 0.29 19.55 -0.72
N VAL A 191 1.28 18.66 -0.88
CA VAL A 191 2.37 18.51 0.09
C VAL A 191 3.38 19.63 -0.17
N ILE A 192 3.58 20.50 0.82
CA ILE A 192 4.47 21.64 0.71
C ILE A 192 5.75 21.41 1.53
N LYS A 193 6.80 22.18 1.21
CA LYS A 193 8.01 22.17 2.03
C LYS A 193 7.69 22.79 3.39
N GLU A 194 8.39 22.30 4.42
CA GLU A 194 8.39 22.93 5.73
C GLU A 194 8.67 24.43 5.59
N PRO A 195 7.75 25.31 6.04
CA PRO A 195 7.97 26.74 6.03
C PRO A 195 9.20 27.10 6.88
N VAL A 196 9.80 28.26 6.64
CA VAL A 196 10.92 28.72 7.47
C VAL A 196 10.39 29.03 8.88
N SER A 197 10.75 28.21 9.86
CA SER A 197 10.39 28.42 11.27
C SER A 197 11.19 29.60 11.85
N PRO A 198 10.54 30.64 12.39
CA PRO A 198 11.27 31.76 12.98
C PRO A 198 11.64 31.55 14.47
N ALA A 199 11.15 30.50 15.16
CA ALA A 199 11.26 30.44 16.62
C ALA A 199 11.35 29.04 17.29
N SER A 200 10.99 27.95 16.61
CA SER A 200 10.91 26.60 17.23
C SER A 200 11.72 25.56 16.45
N ASN A 201 12.40 24.67 17.19
CA ASN A 201 13.09 23.49 16.66
C ASN A 201 12.17 22.28 16.47
N PHE A 202 10.90 22.39 16.85
CA PHE A 202 9.93 21.31 16.64
C PHE A 202 9.64 21.15 15.15
N ARG A 203 9.84 19.93 14.64
CA ARG A 203 9.58 19.58 13.25
C ARG A 203 8.37 18.67 13.18
N PHE A 204 7.46 19.00 12.28
CA PHE A 204 6.30 18.20 11.95
C PHE A 204 6.64 17.16 10.88
N ASP A 205 5.86 16.09 10.83
CA ASP A 205 6.03 15.01 9.88
C ASP A 205 5.65 15.40 8.45
N LEU A 206 4.58 16.20 8.29
CA LEU A 206 4.09 16.68 6.99
C LEU A 206 3.61 18.13 7.06
N PHE A 207 3.72 18.84 5.95
CA PHE A 207 3.06 20.12 5.73
C PHE A 207 2.15 20.03 4.51
N LEU A 208 0.91 20.47 4.68
CA LEU A 208 -0.13 20.39 3.66
C LEU A 208 -0.70 21.78 3.40
N GLU A 209 -1.16 22.00 2.17
CA GLU A 209 -1.85 23.23 1.77
C GLU A 209 -3.08 22.92 0.92
N LYS A 210 -4.18 23.60 1.21
CA LYS A 210 -5.40 23.58 0.38
C LYS A 210 -6.15 24.90 0.56
N ASN A 211 -6.55 25.53 -0.55
CA ASN A 211 -7.29 26.80 -0.56
C ASN A 211 -6.60 27.87 0.32
N ASP A 212 -5.30 28.08 0.12
CA ASP A 212 -4.45 29.03 0.86
C ASP A 212 -4.38 28.81 2.38
N LYS A 213 -4.88 27.66 2.87
CA LYS A 213 -4.79 27.25 4.25
C LYS A 213 -3.72 26.17 4.42
N GLN A 214 -2.82 26.38 5.37
CA GLN A 214 -1.72 25.48 5.66
C GLN A 214 -1.95 24.68 6.94
N TYR A 215 -1.44 23.45 6.94
CA TYR A 215 -1.53 22.51 8.03
C TYR A 215 -0.16 21.90 8.35
N ALA A 216 0.21 21.91 9.63
CA ALA A 216 1.43 21.29 10.15
C ALA A 216 1.02 20.00 10.88
N VAL A 217 1.32 18.86 10.28
CA VAL A 217 0.78 17.55 10.69
C VAL A 217 1.85 16.74 11.41
N GLU A 218 1.54 16.33 12.62
CA GLU A 218 2.31 15.37 13.41
C GLU A 218 1.55 14.06 13.48
N ILE A 219 2.23 12.95 13.20
CA ILE A 219 1.66 11.61 13.26
C ILE A 219 2.22 10.91 14.50
N LYS A 220 1.34 10.43 15.36
CA LYS A 220 1.72 9.71 16.57
C LYS A 220 1.07 8.34 16.68
N ASP A 221 1.93 7.39 17.01
CA ASP A 221 1.60 6.01 17.29
C ASP A 221 1.54 5.82 18.81
N TYR A 222 0.35 5.45 19.29
CA TYR A 222 0.09 5.08 20.68
C TYR A 222 -0.42 3.63 20.76
N ARG A 223 0.15 2.72 19.97
CA ARG A 223 -0.18 1.29 20.00
C ARG A 223 -0.15 0.71 21.41
N GLY A 224 -1.06 -0.23 21.66
CA GLY A 224 -1.30 -0.81 22.97
C GLY A 224 -2.25 0.03 23.85
N GLN A 225 -2.65 1.22 23.39
CA GLN A 225 -3.59 2.07 24.12
C GLN A 225 -4.86 2.30 23.30
N SER A 226 -6.00 1.96 23.88
CA SER A 226 -7.30 2.15 23.22
C SER A 226 -7.65 3.63 23.01
N TYR A 227 -7.12 4.51 23.88
CA TYR A 227 -7.46 5.92 23.92
C TYR A 227 -6.23 6.82 24.08
N LEU A 228 -6.29 8.02 23.51
CA LEU A 228 -5.33 9.09 23.80
C LEU A 228 -5.54 9.59 25.24
N HIS A 229 -4.47 9.60 26.03
CA HIS A 229 -4.45 10.16 27.38
C HIS A 229 -4.02 11.63 27.40
N LEU A 230 -4.46 12.39 28.40
CA LEU A 230 -4.19 13.82 28.52
C LEU A 230 -2.69 14.15 28.54
N ASN A 231 -1.87 13.33 29.23
CA ASN A 231 -0.42 13.51 29.25
C ASN A 231 0.24 13.44 27.86
N HIS A 232 -0.31 12.65 26.93
CA HIS A 232 0.21 12.59 25.56
C HIS A 232 -0.07 13.88 24.81
N LEU A 233 -1.30 14.42 24.96
CA LEU A 233 -1.67 15.69 24.37
C LEU A 233 -0.83 16.83 24.95
N GLU A 234 -0.74 16.95 26.28
CA GLU A 234 0.02 18.03 26.93
C GLU A 234 1.50 17.98 26.57
N ARG A 235 2.10 16.79 26.43
CA ARG A 235 3.48 16.64 25.95
C ARG A 235 3.65 17.14 24.51
N PHE A 236 2.71 16.82 23.62
CA PHE A 236 2.73 17.32 22.25
C PHE A 236 2.61 18.85 22.20
N LEU A 237 1.67 19.42 22.97
CA LEU A 237 1.44 20.87 23.01
C LEU A 237 2.64 21.63 23.58
N PHE A 238 3.28 21.08 24.62
CA PHE A 238 4.48 21.65 25.20
C PHE A 238 5.62 21.70 24.17
N ASN A 239 5.86 20.59 23.46
CA ASN A 239 6.95 20.49 22.48
C ASN A 239 6.70 21.35 21.23
N SER A 240 5.45 21.45 20.79
CA SER A 240 5.07 22.23 19.59
C SER A 240 4.73 23.69 19.91
N LYS A 241 4.97 24.15 21.14
CA LYS A 241 4.65 25.52 21.56
C LYS A 241 5.41 26.54 20.72
N GLY A 242 4.67 27.49 20.13
CA GLY A 242 5.24 28.55 19.29
C GLY A 242 5.72 28.09 17.91
N ALA A 243 5.58 26.80 17.55
CA ALA A 243 5.87 26.32 16.21
C ALA A 243 4.77 26.76 15.25
N PHE A 244 5.14 27.46 14.18
CA PHE A 244 4.26 27.87 13.07
C PHE A 244 2.91 28.44 13.52
N PRO A 245 2.87 29.59 14.23
CA PRO A 245 1.65 30.11 14.85
C PRO A 245 0.50 30.37 13.86
N GLU A 246 0.83 30.72 12.61
CA GLU A 246 -0.14 30.99 11.53
C GLU A 246 -0.65 29.71 10.83
N VAL A 247 -0.10 28.54 11.16
CA VAL A 247 -0.41 27.26 10.50
C VAL A 247 -1.23 26.38 11.45
N GLU A 248 -2.32 25.77 10.96
CA GLU A 248 -3.13 24.88 11.80
C GLU A 248 -2.33 23.63 12.15
N ARG A 249 -2.13 23.39 13.44
CA ARG A 249 -1.41 22.21 13.93
C ARG A 249 -2.37 21.03 14.00
N VAL A 250 -1.99 19.91 13.42
CA VAL A 250 -2.83 18.70 13.38
C VAL A 250 -2.06 17.55 14.01
N LEU A 251 -2.66 16.92 15.02
CA LEU A 251 -2.17 15.68 15.60
C LEU A 251 -2.99 14.50 15.05
N ILE A 252 -2.39 13.69 14.18
CA ILE A 252 -2.99 12.47 13.64
C ILE A 252 -2.60 11.28 14.51
N ILE A 253 -3.61 10.50 14.91
CA ILE A 253 -3.45 9.26 15.69
C ILE A 253 -4.22 8.15 14.99
N ASP A 254 -3.50 7.26 14.33
CA ASP A 254 -4.05 6.15 13.56
C ASP A 254 -4.24 4.86 14.39
N THR A 255 -3.88 4.88 15.69
CA THR A 255 -3.85 3.69 16.55
C THR A 255 -4.86 3.70 17.69
N SER A 256 -5.42 4.86 18.01
CA SER A 256 -6.19 5.08 19.24
C SER A 256 -7.36 6.03 18.99
N ARG A 257 -8.38 5.96 19.85
CA ARG A 257 -9.54 6.86 19.82
C ARG A 257 -9.34 8.05 20.76
N VAL A 258 -10.10 9.12 20.56
CA VAL A 258 -10.06 10.30 21.42
C VAL A 258 -11.33 10.34 22.29
N THR A 259 -11.17 10.57 23.60
CA THR A 259 -12.29 10.63 24.54
C THR A 259 -12.96 12.01 24.52
N LYS A 260 -14.17 12.12 25.09
CA LYS A 260 -14.88 13.41 25.21
C LYS A 260 -14.10 14.45 26.00
N GLU A 261 -13.39 14.02 27.03
CA GLU A 261 -12.53 14.89 27.85
C GLU A 261 -11.42 15.51 26.99
N ILE A 262 -10.73 14.71 26.19
CA ILE A 262 -9.68 15.20 25.30
C ILE A 262 -10.26 16.11 24.20
N ARG A 263 -11.44 15.79 23.66
CA ARG A 263 -12.14 16.68 22.72
C ARG A 263 -12.54 18.01 23.35
N ALA A 264 -12.87 18.04 24.65
CA ALA A 264 -13.13 19.29 25.36
C ALA A 264 -11.85 20.12 25.48
N ARG A 265 -10.74 19.48 25.86
CA ARG A 265 -9.42 20.12 25.93
C ARG A 265 -8.92 20.64 24.57
N GLU A 266 -9.13 19.88 23.50
CA GLU A 266 -8.80 20.27 22.12
C GLU A 266 -9.44 21.62 21.75
N LYS A 267 -10.71 21.82 22.10
CA LYS A 267 -11.47 23.06 21.79
C LYS A 267 -10.94 24.30 22.49
N GLU A 268 -10.19 24.15 23.56
CA GLU A 268 -9.57 25.27 24.29
C GLU A 268 -8.29 25.78 23.60
N ILE A 269 -7.79 25.06 22.59
CA ILE A 269 -6.49 25.32 21.96
C ILE A 269 -6.71 25.96 20.60
N THR A 270 -6.21 27.19 20.44
CA THR A 270 -6.29 27.90 19.17
C THR A 270 -5.44 27.22 18.10
N ASN A 271 -5.99 27.14 16.88
CA ASN A 271 -5.31 26.66 15.69
C ASN A 271 -4.72 25.25 15.84
N PHE A 272 -5.48 24.34 16.46
CA PHE A 272 -5.09 22.97 16.74
C PHE A 272 -6.25 22.00 16.53
N ARG A 273 -5.95 20.81 16.00
CA ARG A 273 -6.91 19.73 15.75
C ARG A 273 -6.30 18.36 16.03
N ILE A 274 -7.11 17.44 16.55
CA ILE A 274 -6.79 16.03 16.69
C ILE A 274 -7.62 15.23 15.70
N ILE A 275 -6.95 14.38 14.92
CA ILE A 275 -7.57 13.41 14.02
C ILE A 275 -7.34 12.03 14.61
N ASP A 276 -8.43 11.32 14.94
CA ASP A 276 -8.33 9.97 15.50
C ASP A 276 -8.49 8.87 14.45
N ILE A 277 -8.30 7.61 14.87
CA ILE A 277 -8.36 6.44 14.00
C ILE A 277 -9.65 6.33 13.19
N ASN A 278 -10.79 6.82 13.70
CA ASN A 278 -12.04 6.74 12.95
C ASN A 278 -12.04 7.75 11.80
N GLN A 279 -11.50 8.94 12.01
CA GLN A 279 -11.34 9.93 10.94
C GLN A 279 -10.27 9.46 9.94
N VAL A 280 -9.13 8.94 10.40
CA VAL A 280 -8.10 8.37 9.50
C VAL A 280 -8.70 7.29 8.59
N LYS A 281 -9.57 6.42 9.11
CA LYS A 281 -10.28 5.43 8.29
C LYS A 281 -11.08 6.06 7.14
N GLU A 282 -11.74 7.19 7.37
CA GLU A 282 -12.51 7.88 6.34
C GLU A 282 -11.60 8.46 5.24
N LEU A 283 -10.42 8.98 5.61
CA LEU A 283 -9.42 9.43 4.65
C LEU A 283 -8.83 8.29 3.81
N LEU A 284 -8.73 7.08 4.38
CA LEU A 284 -8.12 5.92 3.73
C LEU A 284 -9.12 5.01 2.99
N LYS A 285 -10.37 5.46 2.80
CA LYS A 285 -11.34 4.75 1.95
C LYS A 285 -10.98 4.83 0.47
N GLU A 286 -11.62 3.97 -0.32
CA GLU A 286 -11.54 4.03 -1.79
C GLU A 286 -12.07 5.36 -2.34
N ASP A 287 -13.16 5.86 -1.75
CA ASP A 287 -13.65 7.23 -1.91
C ASP A 287 -13.30 8.03 -0.63
N PRO A 288 -12.15 8.71 -0.61
CA PRO A 288 -11.60 9.31 0.60
C PRO A 288 -12.35 10.58 0.99
N ILE A 289 -12.63 10.73 2.30
CA ILE A 289 -13.24 11.96 2.84
C ILE A 289 -12.15 12.94 3.27
N ASP A 290 -12.35 14.22 2.96
CA ASP A 290 -11.52 15.30 3.47
C ASP A 290 -11.77 15.53 4.96
N ILE A 291 -10.91 14.93 5.78
CA ILE A 291 -11.00 14.98 7.24
C ILE A 291 -10.54 16.30 7.87
N LEU A 292 -9.93 17.20 7.09
CA LEU A 292 -9.47 18.52 7.55
C LEU A 292 -10.44 19.65 7.17
N ALA A 293 -11.37 19.40 6.25
CA ALA A 293 -12.46 20.31 5.91
C ALA A 293 -13.65 20.29 6.90
N ILE A 294 -13.66 19.35 7.85
CA ILE A 294 -14.73 19.16 8.85
C ILE A 294 -14.64 20.21 9.97
#